data_AF-A0A3A9JDB1-F1
#
_entry.id   AF-A0A3A9JDB1-F1
#
_cell.length_a   1.000
_cell.length_b   1.000
_cell.length_c   1.000
_cell.angle_alpha   90.00
_cell.angle_beta   90.00
_cell.angle_gamma   90.00
#
_symmetry.space_group_name_H-M   'P 1'
#
loop_
_entity.id
_entity.type
_entity.pdbx_description
1 polymer ?
#
loop_
_entity_poly.entity_id
_entity_poly.type
_entity_poly.pdbx_seq_one_letter_code
_entity_poly.pdbx_strand_id
1 'polypeptide(L)'
;MSAPAAQPRFEPFRLRGANFNLLVLRLLDARPEVIVPALGDQFRRAPGFLRFAPIVIGLDDIAAAPHEVDFARLVAELRNIEIMPIGTTGGTPEMRSLAQSAGLPPLRAAGGREEDVPVQQPAPQPPPQAP
;
A
#
# COMPACT_ATOMS: atom_id res chain seq x y z
N MET A 1 -13.75 -50.07 -23.11
CA MET A 1 -12.60 -49.14 -23.17
C MET A 1 -12.75 -48.16 -22.01
N SER A 2 -12.05 -48.41 -20.90
CA SER A 2 -12.13 -47.54 -19.71
C SER A 2 -11.27 -46.31 -19.93
N ALA A 3 -11.86 -45.12 -19.71
CA ALA A 3 -11.13 -43.86 -19.73
C ALA A 3 -10.08 -43.83 -18.60
N PRO A 4 -8.89 -43.25 -18.81
CA PRO A 4 -7.92 -43.13 -17.74
C PRO A 4 -8.47 -42.19 -16.66
N ALA A 5 -8.39 -42.64 -15.40
CA ALA A 5 -8.71 -41.81 -14.24
C ALA A 5 -7.77 -40.60 -14.22
N ALA A 6 -8.33 -39.39 -14.26
CA ALA A 6 -7.57 -38.16 -14.17
C ALA A 6 -6.78 -38.15 -12.85
N GLN A 7 -5.46 -38.15 -12.95
CA GLN A 7 -4.59 -38.01 -11.79
C GLN A 7 -4.82 -36.63 -11.16
N PRO A 8 -4.94 -36.53 -9.83
CA PRO A 8 -5.12 -35.24 -9.17
C PRO A 8 -3.89 -34.37 -9.45
N ARG A 9 -4.11 -33.23 -10.13
CA ARG A 9 -3.05 -32.23 -10.36
C ARG A 9 -2.68 -31.63 -9.01
N PHE A 10 -1.41 -31.74 -8.62
CA PHE A 10 -0.88 -31.04 -7.45
C PHE A 10 -0.98 -29.54 -7.70
N GLU A 11 -1.86 -28.87 -6.97
CA GLU A 11 -2.12 -27.42 -7.09
C GLU A 11 -1.71 -26.73 -5.78
N PRO A 12 -0.44 -26.29 -5.66
CA PRO A 12 0.11 -25.82 -4.38
C PRO A 12 -0.42 -24.44 -3.93
N PHE A 13 -0.99 -23.65 -4.84
CA PHE A 13 -1.54 -22.33 -4.50
C PHE A 13 -2.65 -21.91 -5.47
N ARG A 14 -3.53 -21.02 -5.00
CA ARG A 14 -4.49 -20.26 -5.81
C ARG A 14 -4.45 -18.81 -5.37
N LEU A 15 -4.43 -17.89 -6.33
CA LEU A 15 -4.49 -16.47 -6.07
C LEU A 15 -5.82 -15.92 -6.57
N ARG A 16 -6.54 -15.19 -5.73
CA ARG A 16 -7.78 -14.52 -6.08
C ARG A 16 -7.83 -13.17 -5.41
N GLY A 17 -8.25 -12.15 -6.14
CA GLY A 17 -8.54 -10.84 -5.56
C GLY A 17 -9.69 -10.94 -4.56
N ALA A 18 -9.55 -10.27 -3.43
CA ALA A 18 -10.58 -10.14 -2.40
C ALA A 18 -10.69 -8.68 -1.98
N ASN A 19 -11.90 -8.26 -1.62
CA ASN A 19 -12.15 -6.92 -1.10
C ASN A 19 -12.06 -6.97 0.43
N PHE A 20 -11.33 -6.03 1.00
CA PHE A 20 -11.20 -5.86 2.44
C PHE A 20 -11.75 -4.49 2.86
N ASN A 21 -12.42 -4.45 4.02
CA ASN A 21 -12.74 -3.19 4.68
C ASN A 21 -11.57 -2.82 5.59
N LEU A 22 -10.92 -1.69 5.32
CA LEU A 22 -9.72 -1.24 6.03
C LEU A 22 -9.92 0.18 6.53
N LEU A 23 -9.30 0.49 7.66
CA LEU A 23 -9.25 1.86 8.17
C LEU A 23 -8.21 2.66 7.39
N VAL A 24 -8.56 3.89 7.03
CA VAL A 24 -7.66 4.85 6.40
C VAL A 24 -7.30 5.94 7.40
N LEU A 25 -6.04 6.00 7.80
CA LEU A 25 -5.48 7.10 8.58
C LEU A 25 -5.10 8.23 7.61
N ARG A 26 -5.95 9.24 7.48
CA ARG A 26 -5.67 10.42 6.66
C ARG A 26 -4.65 11.29 7.38
N LEU A 27 -3.50 11.53 6.76
CA LEU A 27 -2.47 12.39 7.32
C LEU A 27 -2.83 13.85 7.12
N LEU A 28 -2.82 14.61 8.21
CA LEU A 28 -3.06 16.06 8.21
C LEU A 28 -1.82 16.87 8.60
N ASP A 29 -0.76 16.19 9.05
CA ASP A 29 0.56 16.75 9.39
C ASP A 29 1.63 15.80 8.83
N ALA A 30 2.83 16.32 8.55
CA ALA A 30 3.94 15.54 8.03
C ALA A 30 4.79 14.87 9.12
N ARG A 31 4.67 15.34 10.37
CA ARG A 31 5.57 14.98 11.48
C ARG A 31 5.06 13.78 12.26
N PRO A 32 5.80 12.65 12.28
CA PRO A 32 5.44 11.48 13.08
C PRO A 32 5.27 11.81 14.57
N GLU A 33 6.11 12.69 15.12
CA GLU A 33 6.05 13.10 16.53
C GLU A 33 4.75 13.83 16.92
N VAL A 34 3.98 14.33 15.96
CA VAL A 34 2.66 14.93 16.20
C VAL A 34 1.57 13.87 16.03
N ILE A 35 1.68 13.05 14.98
CA ILE A 35 0.65 12.09 14.57
C ILE A 35 0.55 10.93 15.56
N VAL A 36 1.68 10.30 15.89
CA VAL A 36 1.72 9.04 16.64
C VAL A 36 1.22 9.22 18.08
N PRO A 37 1.61 10.26 18.83
CA PRO A 37 1.05 10.50 20.16
C PRO A 37 -0.45 10.81 20.12
N ALA A 38 -0.91 11.63 19.17
CA ALA A 38 -2.34 11.95 19.03
C ALA A 38 -3.17 10.70 18.73
N LEU A 39 -2.64 9.81 17.88
CA LEU A 39 -3.23 8.53 17.57
C LEU A 39 -3.27 7.64 18.83
N GLY A 40 -2.14 7.47 19.52
CA GLY A 40 -2.06 6.71 20.77
C GLY A 40 -3.07 7.19 21.82
N ASP A 41 -3.17 8.50 22.01
CA ASP A 41 -4.11 9.15 22.94
C ASP A 41 -5.58 8.86 22.59
N GLN A 42 -5.92 8.84 21.31
CA GLN A 42 -7.25 8.47 20.83
C GLN A 42 -7.62 7.03 21.23
N PHE A 43 -6.65 6.11 21.16
CA PHE A 43 -6.87 4.68 21.42
C PHE A 43 -6.64 4.24 22.86
N ARG A 44 -6.03 5.07 23.74
CA ARG A 44 -6.00 4.81 25.19
C ARG A 44 -7.39 4.60 25.78
N ARG A 45 -8.43 5.20 25.19
CA ARG A 45 -9.82 5.06 25.61
C ARG A 45 -10.52 3.78 25.12
N ALA A 46 -9.89 3.03 24.22
CA ALA A 46 -10.40 1.76 23.68
C ALA A 46 -9.26 0.74 23.59
N PRO A 47 -8.82 0.17 24.73
CA PRO A 47 -7.72 -0.80 24.77
C PRO A 47 -8.08 -2.02 23.91
N GLY A 48 -7.39 -2.19 22.79
CA GLY A 48 -7.59 -3.32 21.88
C GLY A 48 -8.24 -2.98 20.52
N PHE A 49 -8.80 -1.78 20.32
CA PHE A 49 -9.44 -1.45 19.05
C PHE A 49 -8.47 -1.48 17.86
N LEU A 50 -7.20 -1.08 18.07
CA LEU A 50 -6.19 -1.03 17.00
C LEU A 50 -4.96 -1.90 17.22
N ARG A 51 -4.99 -2.82 18.19
CA ARG A 51 -3.84 -3.69 18.43
C ARG A 51 -3.62 -4.59 17.23
N PHE A 52 -2.48 -4.43 16.56
CA PHE A 52 -2.14 -5.02 15.26
C PHE A 52 -3.10 -4.67 14.11
N ALA A 53 -3.81 -3.55 14.21
CA ALA A 53 -4.75 -3.17 13.15
C ALA A 53 -4.04 -2.86 11.83
N PRO A 54 -4.48 -3.46 10.71
CA PRO A 54 -4.01 -3.09 9.38
C PRO A 54 -4.59 -1.73 8.99
N ILE A 55 -3.73 -0.74 8.80
CA ILE A 55 -4.12 0.63 8.47
C ILE A 55 -3.51 1.06 7.15
N VAL A 56 -4.33 1.71 6.32
CA VAL A 56 -3.89 2.38 5.09
C VAL A 56 -3.62 3.84 5.41
N ILE A 57 -2.52 4.39 4.90
CA ILE A 57 -2.15 5.79 5.09
C ILE A 57 -2.73 6.62 3.94
N GLY A 58 -3.65 7.55 4.25
CA GLY A 58 -4.25 8.46 3.26
C GLY A 58 -3.44 9.75 3.13
N LEU A 59 -3.08 10.10 1.89
CA LEU A 59 -2.17 11.22 1.60
C LEU A 59 -2.87 12.40 0.91
N ASP A 60 -4.19 12.37 0.70
CA ASP A 60 -4.91 13.41 -0.05
C ASP A 60 -5.05 14.73 0.71
N ASP A 61 -5.08 14.68 2.04
CA ASP A 61 -5.35 15.85 2.89
C ASP A 61 -4.07 16.49 3.47
N ILE A 62 -2.89 15.96 3.14
CA ILE A 62 -1.64 16.45 3.72
C ILE A 62 -1.19 17.74 3.04
N ALA A 63 -1.10 18.82 3.81
CA ALA A 63 -0.60 20.11 3.33
C ALA A 63 0.92 20.23 3.54
N ALA A 64 1.68 19.29 2.98
CA ALA A 64 3.14 19.26 3.05
C ALA A 64 3.74 18.78 1.74
N ALA A 65 4.98 19.18 1.45
CA ALA A 65 5.72 18.68 0.31
C ALA A 65 6.14 17.21 0.53
N PRO A 66 6.33 16.41 -0.54
CA PRO A 66 6.63 14.99 -0.42
C PRO A 66 7.86 14.67 0.45
N HIS A 67 8.90 15.51 0.34
CA HIS A 67 10.16 15.34 1.07
C HIS A 67 10.08 15.72 2.56
N GLU A 68 9.02 16.39 2.99
CA GLU A 68 8.81 16.75 4.40
C GLU A 68 8.25 15.58 5.21
N VAL A 69 7.71 14.56 4.54
CA VAL A 69 7.10 13.39 5.17
C VAL A 69 8.13 12.28 5.33
N ASP A 70 8.56 12.04 6.57
CA ASP A 70 9.43 10.90 6.90
C ASP A 70 8.59 9.61 7.04
N PHE A 71 8.29 8.98 5.91
CA PHE A 71 7.52 7.74 5.87
C PHE A 71 8.20 6.60 6.64
N ALA A 72 9.53 6.52 6.62
CA ALA A 72 10.26 5.45 7.29
C ALA A 72 10.11 5.57 8.81
N ARG A 73 10.27 6.78 9.35
CA ARG A 73 10.04 7.07 10.76
C ARG A 73 8.58 6.89 11.15
N LEU A 74 7.64 7.36 10.33
CA LEU A 74 6.21 7.15 10.55
C LEU A 74 5.87 5.65 10.71
N VAL A 75 6.37 4.82 9.80
CA VAL A 75 6.17 3.36 9.85
C VAL A 75 6.75 2.75 11.13
N ALA A 76 7.97 3.14 11.50
CA ALA A 76 8.63 2.65 12.70
C ALA A 76 7.84 3.02 13.97
N GLU A 77 7.46 4.29 14.10
CA GLU A 77 6.73 4.78 15.27
C GLU A 77 5.31 4.21 15.38
N LEU A 78 4.60 4.03 14.26
CA LEU A 78 3.29 3.33 14.26
C LEU A 78 3.41 1.88 14.72
N ARG A 79 4.44 1.15 14.26
CA ARG A 79 4.67 -0.24 14.70
C ARG A 79 5.02 -0.34 16.19
N ASN A 80 5.70 0.66 16.74
CA ASN A 80 6.03 0.72 18.16
C ASN A 80 4.77 0.83 19.05
N ILE A 81 3.67 1.38 18.53
CA ILE A 81 2.37 1.42 19.21
C ILE A 81 1.42 0.31 18.73
N GLU A 82 1.98 -0.78 18.20
CA GLU A 82 1.27 -1.97 17.68
C GLU A 82 0.31 -1.69 16.51
N ILE A 83 0.52 -0.63 15.72
CA ILE A 83 -0.27 -0.36 14.51
C ILE A 83 0.49 -0.85 13.27
N MET A 84 -0.22 -1.52 12.36
CA MET A 84 0.37 -2.14 11.17
C MET A 84 0.03 -1.32 9.92
N PRO A 85 0.85 -0.34 9.52
CA PRO A 85 0.65 0.34 8.25
C PRO A 85 0.96 -0.63 7.10
N ILE A 86 0.02 -0.79 6.16
CA ILE A 86 0.09 -1.80 5.08
C ILE A 86 0.18 -1.20 3.67
N GLY A 87 0.02 0.11 3.53
CA GLY A 87 0.12 0.79 2.26
C GLY A 87 -0.43 2.21 2.30
N THR A 88 -0.47 2.86 1.15
CA THR A 88 -0.96 4.24 0.98
C THR A 88 -2.17 4.32 0.07
N THR A 89 -2.95 5.40 0.18
CA THR A 89 -3.93 5.82 -0.82
C THR A 89 -3.77 7.31 -1.10
N GLY A 90 -4.07 7.72 -2.32
CA GLY A 90 -3.99 9.13 -2.72
C GLY A 90 -2.56 9.66 -2.82
N GLY A 91 -2.44 10.99 -2.75
CA GLY A 91 -1.17 11.71 -2.80
C GLY A 91 -0.51 11.77 -4.18
N THR A 92 0.52 12.59 -4.30
CA THR A 92 1.24 12.78 -5.56
C THR A 92 2.05 11.53 -5.95
N PRO A 93 2.42 11.35 -7.23
CA PRO A 93 3.30 10.26 -7.65
C PRO A 93 4.62 10.20 -6.86
N GLU A 94 5.17 11.37 -6.52
CA GLU A 94 6.40 11.48 -5.73
C GLU A 94 6.20 10.97 -4.29
N MET A 95 5.11 11.38 -3.62
CA MET A 95 4.78 10.85 -2.28
C MET A 95 4.59 9.35 -2.31
N ARG A 96 3.89 8.81 -3.32
CA ARG A 96 3.70 7.37 -3.47
C ARG A 96 5.02 6.63 -3.65
N SER A 97 5.95 7.20 -4.41
CA SER A 97 7.29 6.62 -4.61
C SER A 97 8.11 6.62 -3.32
N LEU A 98 8.11 7.72 -2.57
CA LEU A 98 8.78 7.83 -1.27
C LEU A 98 8.17 6.85 -0.25
N ALA A 99 6.85 6.78 -0.15
CA ALA A 99 6.17 5.84 0.73
C ALA A 99 6.46 4.38 0.35
N GLN A 100 6.51 4.07 -0.94
CA GLN A 100 6.88 2.74 -1.42
C GLN A 100 8.30 2.36 -1.02
N SER A 101 9.25 3.30 -1.06
CA SER A 101 10.63 3.07 -0.59
C SER A 101 10.70 2.77 0.91
N ALA A 102 9.72 3.24 1.69
CA ALA A 102 9.55 2.94 3.12
C ALA A 102 8.73 1.66 3.39
N GLY A 103 8.38 0.89 2.34
CA GLY A 103 7.62 -0.35 2.46
C GLY A 103 6.10 -0.17 2.50
N LEU A 104 5.58 0.99 2.08
CA LEU A 104 4.15 1.26 1.96
C LEU A 104 3.73 1.33 0.49
N PRO A 105 3.33 0.20 -0.13
CA PRO A 105 2.88 0.22 -1.51
C PRO A 105 1.58 1.01 -1.66
N PRO A 106 1.34 1.64 -2.83
CA PRO A 106 0.05 2.26 -3.11
C PRO A 106 -1.04 1.19 -3.27
N LEU A 107 -2.14 1.37 -2.54
CA LEU A 107 -3.31 0.52 -2.59
C LEU A 107 -4.41 1.20 -3.40
N ARG A 108 -5.15 0.40 -4.16
CA ARG A 108 -6.30 0.87 -4.94
C ARG A 108 -7.58 0.62 -4.15
N ALA A 109 -8.42 1.64 -4.00
CA ALA A 109 -9.75 1.46 -3.47
C ALA A 109 -10.60 0.58 -4.42
N ALA A 110 -11.43 -0.29 -3.86
CA ALA A 110 -12.32 -1.13 -4.67
C ALA A 110 -13.27 -0.23 -5.50
N GLY A 111 -13.19 -0.34 -6.83
CA GLY A 111 -13.96 0.50 -7.77
C GLY A 111 -13.29 1.81 -8.20
N GLY A 112 -12.06 2.08 -7.75
CA GLY A 112 -11.25 3.20 -8.24
C GLY A 112 -10.78 2.97 -9.67
N ARG A 113 -10.95 3.97 -10.54
CA ARG A 113 -10.43 3.95 -11.92
C ARG A 113 -8.91 3.82 -11.90
N GLU A 114 -8.37 2.98 -12.77
CA GLU A 114 -6.95 2.98 -13.11
C GLU A 114 -6.58 4.36 -13.63
N GLU A 115 -5.81 5.11 -12.84
CA GLU A 115 -4.88 6.04 -13.46
C GLU A 115 -3.79 5.18 -14.08
N ASP A 116 -3.83 5.10 -15.41
CA ASP A 116 -2.82 4.51 -16.27
C ASP A 116 -1.44 4.85 -15.72
N VAL A 117 -0.79 3.87 -15.10
CA VAL A 117 0.67 3.88 -15.06
C VAL A 117 1.06 3.61 -16.50
N PRO A 118 1.72 4.54 -17.23
CA PRO A 118 2.09 4.27 -18.60
C PRO A 118 3.07 3.10 -18.56
N VAL A 119 2.58 1.92 -18.94
CA VAL A 119 3.45 0.80 -19.27
C VAL A 119 4.26 1.30 -20.46
N GLN A 120 5.51 1.69 -20.22
CA GLN A 120 6.43 2.00 -21.30
C GLN A 120 6.48 0.77 -22.20
N GLN A 121 5.84 0.86 -23.36
CA GLN A 121 5.99 -0.14 -24.41
C GLN A 121 7.49 -0.25 -24.70
N PRO A 122 8.05 -1.47 -24.75
CA PRO A 122 9.44 -1.63 -25.17
C PRO A 122 9.61 -0.96 -26.53
N ALA A 123 10.61 -0.07 -26.63
CA ALA A 123 10.89 0.65 -27.87
C ALA A 123 11.02 -0.35 -29.05
N PRO A 124 10.47 -0.02 -30.24
CA PRO A 124 10.59 -0.91 -31.39
C PRO A 124 12.07 -1.16 -31.69
N GLN A 125 12.48 -2.43 -31.69
CA GLN A 125 13.81 -2.80 -32.14
C GLN A 125 13.95 -2.46 -33.62
N PRO A 126 15.05 -1.80 -34.04
CA PRO A 126 15.26 -1.48 -35.45
C PRO A 126 15.37 -2.77 -36.28
N PRO A 127 14.83 -2.77 -37.51
CA PRO A 127 14.78 -3.97 -38.34
C PRO A 127 16.20 -4.46 -38.67
N PRO A 128 16.41 -5.78 -38.77
CA PRO A 128 17.70 -6.36 -39.09
C PRO A 128 18.13 -5.92 -40.50
N GLN A 129 19.31 -5.31 -40.59
CA GLN A 129 19.95 -4.99 -41.85
C GLN A 129 20.40 -6.29 -42.53
N ALA A 130 19.89 -6.55 -43.73
CA ALA A 130 20.34 -7.66 -44.57
C ALA A 130 21.65 -7.27 -45.31
N PRO A 131 22.53 -8.25 -45.61
CA PRO A 131 23.82 -8.03 -46.27
C PRO A 131 23.69 -7.62 -47.75
#